data_AF-A0AAV5M2R3-F1
#
_entry.id   AF-A0AAV5M2R3-F1
#
_cell.length_a   1.000
_cell.length_b   1.000
_cell.length_c   1.000
_cell.angle_alpha   90.00
_cell.angle_beta   90.00
_cell.angle_gamma   90.00
#
_symmetry.space_group_name_H-M   'P 1'
#
loop_
_entity.id
_entity.type
_entity.pdbx_description
1 polymer ?
#
loop_
_entity_poly.entity_id
_entity_poly.type
_entity_poly.pdbx_seq_one_letter_code
_entity_poly.pdbx_strand_id
1 'polypeptide(L)'
;MSNELAEGRLSGSTFDRCCMVLFAGIAAEALVYGEAEAGENDENMFRSICVLLPLSVAQISNQARWSVLQSFNVLKWHRHGH
;
A
#
# COMPACT_ATOMS: atom_id res chain seq x y z
N MET A 1 -18.78 -5.22 -9.23
CA MET A 1 -17.40 -5.40 -9.72
C MET A 1 -17.15 -4.29 -10.73
N SER A 2 -16.22 -3.39 -10.46
CA SER A 2 -16.02 -2.15 -11.23
C SER A 2 -15.71 -2.42 -12.69
N ASN A 3 -16.21 -1.57 -13.60
CA ASN A 3 -16.00 -1.66 -15.05
C ASN A 3 -14.49 -1.75 -15.45
N GLU A 4 -13.60 -1.22 -14.60
CA GLU A 4 -12.14 -1.28 -14.74
C GLU A 4 -11.59 -2.71 -14.92
N LEU A 5 -12.09 -3.68 -14.15
CA LEU A 5 -11.63 -5.07 -14.22
C LEU A 5 -11.98 -5.73 -15.55
N ALA A 6 -13.18 -5.45 -16.07
CA ALA A 6 -13.63 -5.98 -17.36
C ALA A 6 -12.85 -5.38 -18.54
N GLU A 7 -12.41 -4.13 -18.40
CA GLU A 7 -11.63 -3.40 -19.42
C GLU A 7 -10.12 -3.60 -19.30
N GLY A 8 -9.64 -4.35 -18.30
CA GLY A 8 -8.21 -4.54 -18.04
C GLY A 8 -7.50 -3.24 -17.65
N ARG A 9 -8.23 -2.29 -17.05
CA ARG A 9 -7.70 -0.98 -16.62
C ARG A 9 -7.48 -0.96 -15.12
N LEU A 10 -6.51 -0.17 -14.69
CA LEU A 10 -6.25 0.11 -13.29
C LEU A 10 -6.30 1.63 -13.10
N SER A 11 -7.32 2.15 -12.41
CA SER A 11 -7.31 3.59 -12.08
C SER A 11 -6.32 3.88 -10.95
N GLY A 12 -5.85 5.13 -10.88
CA GLY A 12 -5.00 5.60 -9.80
C GLY A 12 -5.61 5.36 -8.42
N SER A 13 -6.91 5.57 -8.26
CA SER A 13 -7.61 5.33 -6.98
C SER A 13 -7.66 3.85 -6.58
N THR A 14 -7.71 2.94 -7.56
CA THR A 14 -7.66 1.49 -7.31
C THR A 14 -6.24 1.10 -6.94
N PHE A 15 -5.25 1.62 -7.67
CA PHE A 15 -3.83 1.44 -7.35
C PHE A 15 -3.49 1.91 -5.93
N ASP A 16 -3.92 3.12 -5.53
CA ASP A 16 -3.70 3.66 -4.19
C ASP A 16 -4.23 2.74 -3.09
N ARG A 17 -5.47 2.26 -3.26
CA ARG A 17 -6.10 1.34 -2.30
C ARG A 17 -5.42 -0.03 -2.26
N CYS A 18 -5.01 -0.56 -3.41
CA CYS A 18 -4.24 -1.80 -3.47
C CYS A 18 -2.91 -1.65 -2.73
N CYS A 19 -2.18 -0.54 -2.91
CA CYS A 19 -0.95 -0.29 -2.18
C CYS A 19 -1.18 -0.14 -0.68
N MET A 20 -2.24 0.54 -0.25
CA MET A 20 -2.61 0.59 1.18
C MET A 20 -2.83 -0.81 1.75
N VAL A 21 -3.59 -1.66 1.05
CA VAL A 21 -3.84 -3.04 1.51
C VAL A 21 -2.53 -3.85 1.56
N LEU A 22 -1.68 -3.72 0.55
CA LEU A 22 -0.38 -4.41 0.49
C LEU A 22 0.54 -4.01 1.66
N PHE A 23 0.55 -2.73 2.04
CA PHE A 23 1.36 -2.23 3.16
C PHE A 23 0.67 -2.31 4.52
N ALA A 24 -0.57 -2.81 4.62
CA ALA A 24 -1.31 -2.84 5.88
C ALA A 24 -0.67 -3.76 6.92
N GLY A 25 -0.04 -4.86 6.49
CA GLY A 25 0.70 -5.77 7.38
C GLY A 25 1.89 -5.08 8.04
N ILE A 26 2.77 -4.49 7.22
CA ILE A 26 3.92 -3.68 7.67
C ILE A 26 3.47 -2.56 8.61
N ALA A 27 2.41 -1.84 8.25
CA ALA A 27 1.87 -0.77 9.07
C ALA A 27 1.29 -1.27 10.41
N ALA A 28 0.69 -2.46 10.43
CA ALA A 28 0.16 -3.09 11.64
C ALA A 28 1.29 -3.52 12.59
N GLU A 29 2.35 -4.14 12.07
CA GLU A 29 3.53 -4.51 12.86
C GLU A 29 4.18 -3.27 13.48
N ALA A 30 4.45 -2.24 12.67
CA ALA A 30 5.01 -0.98 13.17
C ALA A 30 4.12 -0.31 14.24
N LEU A 31 2.79 -0.43 14.13
CA LEU A 31 1.84 0.12 15.09
C LEU A 31 1.77 -0.67 16.41
N VAL A 32 2.01 -1.98 16.39
CA VAL A 32 1.90 -2.87 17.56
C VAL A 32 3.26 -3.03 18.26
N TYR A 33 4.32 -3.23 17.50
CA TYR A 33 5.66 -3.58 17.98
C TYR A 33 6.65 -2.41 17.93
N GLY A 34 6.31 -1.30 17.25
CA GLY A 34 7.16 -0.12 17.11
C GLY A 34 8.11 -0.17 15.91
N GLU A 35 8.29 -1.35 15.33
CA GLU A 35 9.02 -1.60 14.09
C GLU A 35 8.36 -2.73 13.30
N ALA A 36 8.64 -2.81 12.00
CA ALA A 36 8.19 -3.92 11.17
C ALA A 36 9.31 -4.97 11.12
N GLU A 37 8.96 -6.23 11.40
CA GLU A 37 9.90 -7.35 11.43
C GLU A 37 9.81 -8.18 10.15
N ALA A 38 8.68 -8.11 9.45
CA ALA A 38 8.45 -8.72 8.15
C ALA A 38 8.13 -7.65 7.08
N GLY A 39 7.78 -8.11 5.88
CA GLY A 39 7.32 -7.22 4.79
C GLY A 39 8.17 -7.22 3.53
N GLU A 40 9.32 -7.91 3.52
CA GLU A 40 10.18 -8.01 2.33
C GLU A 40 9.41 -8.52 1.10
N ASN A 41 8.52 -9.50 1.28
CA ASN A 41 7.68 -10.01 0.21
C ASN A 41 6.70 -8.95 -0.33
N ASP A 42 6.12 -8.14 0.56
CA ASP A 42 5.19 -7.07 0.17
C ASP A 42 5.92 -5.94 -0.57
N GLU A 43 7.12 -5.57 -0.11
CA GLU A 43 7.99 -4.59 -0.80
C GLU A 43 8.44 -5.08 -2.18
N ASN A 44 8.81 -6.36 -2.29
CA ASN A 44 9.17 -6.98 -3.57
C ASN A 44 7.98 -7.02 -4.52
N MET A 45 6.80 -7.41 -4.04
CA MET A 45 5.57 -7.39 -4.83
C MET A 45 5.22 -5.97 -5.30
N PHE A 46 5.33 -4.97 -4.42
CA PHE A 46 5.13 -3.56 -4.76
C PHE A 46 6.09 -3.11 -5.87
N ARG A 47 7.38 -3.43 -5.74
CA ARG A 47 8.40 -3.12 -6.75
C ARG A 47 8.07 -3.77 -8.10
N SER A 48 7.70 -5.06 -8.09
CA SER A 48 7.33 -5.79 -9.31
C SER A 48 6.12 -5.17 -10.01
N ILE A 49 5.11 -4.72 -9.27
CA ILE A 49 3.94 -4.02 -9.84
C ILE A 49 4.36 -2.66 -10.41
N CYS A 50 5.13 -1.87 -9.67
CA CYS A 50 5.53 -0.53 -10.08
C CYS A 50 6.36 -0.51 -11.38
N VAL A 51 7.18 -1.54 -11.64
CA VAL A 51 7.95 -1.65 -12.89
C VAL A 51 7.04 -1.85 -14.11
N LEU A 52 5.82 -2.39 -13.94
CA LEU A 52 4.86 -2.56 -15.02
C LEU A 52 4.07 -1.28 -15.35
N LEU A 53 4.25 -0.22 -14.55
CA LEU A 53 3.54 1.04 -14.67
C LEU A 53 4.50 2.14 -15.14
N PRO A 54 4.02 3.17 -15.87
CA PRO A 54 4.84 4.29 -16.32
C PRO A 54 5.15 5.29 -15.18
N LEU A 55 5.68 4.81 -14.06
CA LEU A 55 6.00 5.59 -12.87
C LEU A 55 7.50 5.89 -12.80
N SER A 56 7.84 7.14 -12.45
CA SER A 56 9.20 7.51 -12.08
C SER A 56 9.58 6.94 -10.71
N VAL A 57 10.89 6.82 -10.44
CA VAL A 57 11.42 6.37 -9.15
C VAL A 57 10.88 7.24 -7.99
N ALA A 58 10.76 8.55 -8.21
CA ALA A 58 10.20 9.46 -7.21
C ALA A 58 8.73 9.15 -6.92
N GLN A 59 7.92 8.85 -7.94
CA GLN A 59 6.52 8.47 -7.77
C GLN A 59 6.40 7.14 -7.03
N ILE A 60 7.20 6.14 -7.38
CA ILE A 60 7.23 4.83 -6.70
C ILE A 60 7.57 5.02 -5.22
N SER A 61 8.61 5.81 -4.93
CA SER A 61 9.05 6.07 -3.56
C SER A 61 8.01 6.83 -2.74
N ASN A 62 7.34 7.81 -3.34
CA ASN A 62 6.25 8.54 -2.69
C ASN A 62 5.02 7.67 -2.46
N GLN A 63 4.67 6.81 -3.42
CA GLN A 63 3.56 5.88 -3.28
C GLN A 63 3.77 4.92 -2.10
N ALA A 64 4.97 4.35 -1.94
CA ALA A 64 5.29 3.46 -0.83
C ALA A 64 5.13 4.18 0.52
N ARG A 65 5.78 5.34 0.69
CA ARG A 65 5.69 6.13 1.93
C ARG A 65 4.26 6.53 2.26
N TRP A 66 3.53 7.01 1.25
CA TRP A 66 2.14 7.42 1.42
C TRP A 66 1.27 6.23 1.82
N SER A 67 1.41 5.09 1.16
CA SER A 67 0.60 3.90 1.42
C SER A 67 0.81 3.33 2.82
N VAL A 68 2.06 3.25 3.30
CA VAL A 68 2.36 2.84 4.68
C VAL A 68 1.76 3.82 5.68
N LEU A 69 1.94 5.13 5.48
CA LEU A 69 1.41 6.16 6.38
C LEU A 69 -0.13 6.15 6.44
N GLN A 70 -0.81 6.03 5.30
CA GLN A 70 -2.26 5.95 5.28
C GLN A 70 -2.77 4.70 5.96
N SER A 71 -2.15 3.55 5.70
CA SER A 71 -2.52 2.28 6.33
C SER A 71 -2.33 2.35 7.85
N PHE A 72 -1.21 2.91 8.30
CA PHE A 72 -0.94 3.14 9.71
C PHE A 72 -2.00 4.04 10.35
N ASN A 73 -2.37 5.15 9.70
CA ASN A 73 -3.40 6.05 10.19
C ASN A 73 -4.75 5.35 10.30
N VAL A 74 -5.19 4.63 9.26
CA VAL A 74 -6.45 3.85 9.31
C VAL A 74 -6.45 2.88 10.48
N LEU A 75 -5.38 2.08 10.63
CA LEU A 75 -5.26 1.12 11.72
C LEU A 75 -5.24 1.79 13.10
N LYS A 76 -4.51 2.90 13.24
CA LYS A 76 -4.46 3.69 14.49
C LYS A 76 -5.82 4.24 14.87
N TRP A 77 -6.58 4.77 13.91
CA TRP A 77 -7.93 5.29 14.14
C TRP A 77 -8.90 4.19 14.55
N HIS A 78 -8.90 3.04 13.84
CA HIS A 78 -9.74 1.89 14.20
C HIS A 78 -9.42 1.31 15.58
N ARG A 79 -8.15 1.36 16.01
CA ARG A 79 -7.74 0.94 17.36
C ARG A 79 -8.18 1.88 18.49
N HIS A 80 -8.36 3.18 18.22
CA HIS A 80 -8.78 4.16 19.24
C HIS A 80 -10.32 4.33 19.30
N GLY A 81 -11.04 3.95 18.25
CA GLY A 81 -12.50 4.07 18.16
C GLY A 81 -13.28 2.94 18.85
N HIS A 82 -12.59 1.99 19.47
CA HIS A 82 -13.12 0.87 20.26
C HIS A 82 -12.29 0.72 21.55
#